data_AF-A0AAE3KRP8-F1
#
_entry.id   AF-A0AAE3KRP8-F1
#
_cell.length_a   1.000
_cell.length_b   1.000
_cell.length_c   1.000
_cell.angle_alpha   90.00
_cell.angle_beta   90.00
_cell.angle_gamma   90.00
#
_symmetry.space_group_name_H-M   'P 1'
#
loop_
_entity.id
_entity.type
_entity.pdbx_description
1 polymer ?
#
loop_
_entity_poly.entity_id
_entity_poly.type
_entity_poly.pdbx_seq_one_letter_code
_entity_poly.pdbx_strand_id
1 'polypeptide(L)'
;MSSTKYILNITSPCSEKWSEMNQMDGGKYCLNCSKKVIDFTNLTDKEIVELILKSDSKICGHLKKNQTGRALQIQSKSSWVGKFINLITGLTIFSTTDNVYAKKEKFEQIQTVAAVKEDKTNITASITEKDSSILSLKGKVIDGMDKSPLQGAVIKLNNIKFETLSDLNGLFEFQIPDFQIKEKIVLEVFYVGFDVITITIPKADFHLAKNLILELTPSLSGEIIVSKSKWWKRKAKNCNP
;
A
#
# COMPACT_ATOMS: atom_id res chain seq x y z
N MET A 1 -9.19 13.60 -31.87
CA MET A 1 -9.80 12.61 -30.95
C MET A 1 -10.25 13.31 -29.68
N SER A 2 -11.49 13.12 -29.26
CA SER A 2 -12.00 13.76 -28.03
C SER A 2 -11.45 13.09 -26.78
N SER A 3 -10.53 13.76 -26.08
CA SER A 3 -10.12 13.37 -24.72
C SER A 3 -11.32 13.49 -23.76
N THR A 4 -11.80 12.35 -23.25
CA THR A 4 -12.74 12.33 -22.14
C THR A 4 -11.93 12.49 -20.86
N LYS A 5 -12.26 13.51 -20.05
CA LYS A 5 -11.60 13.75 -18.76
C LYS A 5 -12.42 13.08 -17.66
N TYR A 6 -11.75 12.27 -16.85
CA TYR A 6 -12.29 11.65 -15.64
C TYR A 6 -11.73 12.38 -14.42
N ILE A 7 -12.60 12.71 -13.47
CA ILE A 7 -12.22 13.33 -12.18
C ILE A 7 -12.85 12.51 -11.06
N LEU A 8 -12.04 12.11 -10.09
CA LEU A 8 -12.49 11.37 -8.91
C LEU A 8 -12.81 12.32 -7.77
N ASN A 9 -13.96 12.16 -7.16
CA ASN A 9 -14.34 12.90 -5.95
C ASN A 9 -14.89 11.93 -4.91
N ILE A 10 -14.60 12.18 -3.64
CA ILE A 10 -15.28 11.52 -2.53
C ILE A 10 -16.43 12.43 -2.09
N THR A 11 -17.66 11.95 -2.19
CA THR A 11 -18.85 12.77 -1.83
C THR A 11 -19.51 12.35 -0.53
N SER A 12 -19.18 11.15 -0.04
CA SER A 12 -19.57 10.68 1.27
C SER A 12 -18.34 10.10 1.94
N PRO A 13 -17.50 10.94 2.59
CA PRO A 13 -16.35 10.46 3.32
C PRO A 13 -16.82 9.54 4.45
N CYS A 14 -16.12 8.43 4.62
CA CYS A 14 -16.36 7.50 5.71
C CYS A 14 -15.61 7.98 6.95
N SER A 15 -16.25 7.89 8.12
CA SER A 15 -15.64 8.21 9.41
C SER A 15 -14.75 7.07 9.96
N GLU A 16 -14.90 5.84 9.45
CA GLU A 16 -14.11 4.69 9.88
C GLU A 16 -12.71 4.74 9.27
N LYS A 17 -11.68 4.45 10.07
CA LYS A 17 -10.30 4.46 9.62
C LYS A 17 -10.01 3.23 8.77
N TRP A 18 -9.31 3.42 7.65
CA TRP A 18 -8.91 2.32 6.75
C TRP A 18 -8.11 1.21 7.46
N SER A 19 -7.26 1.59 8.42
CA SER A 19 -6.46 0.64 9.22
C SER A 19 -7.31 -0.27 10.11
N GLU A 20 -8.50 0.18 10.50
CA GLU A 20 -9.41 -0.53 11.41
C GLU A 20 -10.44 -1.41 10.66
N MET A 21 -10.54 -1.28 9.34
CA MET A 21 -11.46 -2.07 8.51
C MET A 21 -11.02 -3.53 8.35
N ASN A 22 -11.99 -4.42 8.14
CA ASN A 22 -11.76 -5.86 7.98
C ASN A 22 -11.19 -6.20 6.60
N GLN A 23 -10.19 -7.08 6.55
CA GLN A 23 -9.62 -7.54 5.30
C GLN A 23 -10.65 -8.33 4.47
N MET A 24 -10.71 -8.08 3.16
CA MET A 24 -11.58 -8.77 2.22
C MET A 24 -10.84 -8.97 0.89
N ASP A 25 -11.26 -9.93 0.06
CA ASP A 25 -10.69 -10.08 -1.28
C ASP A 25 -10.86 -8.80 -2.11
N GLY A 26 -9.77 -8.30 -2.71
CA GLY A 26 -9.73 -7.07 -3.49
C GLY A 26 -10.07 -5.77 -2.74
N GLY A 27 -9.90 -5.72 -1.41
CA GLY A 27 -10.06 -4.49 -0.64
C GLY A 27 -10.25 -4.72 0.87
N LYS A 28 -11.03 -3.85 1.49
CA LYS A 28 -11.48 -4.02 2.88
C LYS A 28 -12.98 -3.85 3.00
N TYR A 29 -13.58 -4.44 4.02
CA TYR A 29 -14.98 -4.25 4.35
C TYR A 29 -15.12 -3.28 5.51
N CYS A 30 -15.82 -2.17 5.25
CA CYS A 30 -16.12 -1.14 6.23
C CYS A 30 -17.43 -1.49 6.95
N LEU A 31 -17.37 -1.65 8.28
CA LEU A 31 -18.56 -1.98 9.06
C LEU A 31 -19.51 -0.78 9.17
N ASN A 32 -18.97 0.44 9.22
CA ASN A 32 -19.75 1.67 9.37
C ASN A 32 -20.62 1.99 8.15
N CYS A 33 -20.09 1.83 6.93
CA CYS A 33 -20.87 2.05 5.71
C CYS A 33 -21.37 0.77 5.03
N SER A 34 -21.04 -0.40 5.59
CA SER A 34 -21.43 -1.73 5.09
C SER A 34 -21.09 -1.98 3.62
N LYS A 35 -19.99 -1.39 3.14
CA LYS A 35 -19.53 -1.48 1.74
C LYS A 35 -18.10 -2.01 1.67
N LYS A 36 -17.80 -2.66 0.55
CA LYS A 36 -16.42 -2.95 0.14
C LYS A 36 -15.73 -1.64 -0.26
N VAL A 37 -14.60 -1.36 0.37
CA VAL A 37 -13.75 -0.20 0.08
C VAL A 37 -12.49 -0.71 -0.63
N ILE A 38 -12.27 -0.24 -1.84
CA ILE A 38 -11.13 -0.63 -2.68
C ILE A 38 -9.97 0.32 -2.42
N ASP A 39 -8.75 -0.20 -2.32
CA ASP A 39 -7.55 0.62 -2.20
C ASP A 39 -7.09 1.14 -3.56
N PHE A 40 -7.14 2.46 -3.75
CA PHE A 40 -6.64 3.14 -4.96
C PHE A 40 -5.28 3.79 -4.74
N THR A 41 -4.74 3.81 -3.51
CA THR A 41 -3.56 4.62 -3.12
C THR A 41 -2.31 4.33 -3.95
N ASN A 42 -2.18 3.10 -4.46
CA ASN A 42 -1.04 2.65 -5.27
C ASN A 42 -1.36 2.43 -6.75
N LEU A 43 -2.59 2.77 -7.19
CA LEU A 43 -3.01 2.62 -8.58
C LEU A 43 -2.63 3.83 -9.42
N THR A 44 -2.21 3.57 -10.66
CA THR A 44 -1.99 4.59 -11.70
C THR A 44 -3.31 5.10 -12.25
N ASP A 45 -3.31 6.31 -12.81
CA ASP A 45 -4.50 6.91 -13.44
C ASP A 45 -5.19 5.99 -14.46
N LYS A 46 -4.41 5.19 -15.20
CA LYS A 46 -4.93 4.21 -16.16
C LYS A 46 -5.66 3.07 -15.47
N GLU A 47 -5.05 2.47 -14.45
CA GLU A 47 -5.65 1.38 -13.67
C GLU A 47 -6.90 1.84 -12.94
N ILE A 48 -6.89 3.04 -12.35
CA ILE A 48 -8.07 3.62 -11.70
C ILE A 48 -9.23 3.73 -12.70
N VAL A 49 -8.97 4.24 -13.90
CA VAL A 49 -9.98 4.36 -14.95
C VAL A 49 -10.49 2.99 -15.39
N GLU A 50 -9.60 2.03 -15.62
CA GLU A 50 -10.00 0.66 -16.00
C GLU A 50 -10.89 0.00 -14.95
N LEU A 51 -10.58 0.17 -13.66
CA LEU A 51 -11.37 -0.36 -12.55
C LEU A 51 -12.77 0.29 -12.52
N ILE A 52 -12.82 1.62 -12.64
CA ILE A 52 -14.07 2.38 -12.66
C ILE A 52 -14.94 1.99 -13.85
N LEU A 53 -14.36 1.80 -15.04
CA LEU A 53 -15.11 1.44 -16.24
C LEU A 53 -15.63 -0.01 -16.21
N LYS A 54 -15.02 -0.88 -15.41
CA LYS A 54 -15.49 -2.27 -15.19
C LYS A 54 -16.56 -2.38 -14.11
N SER A 55 -16.78 -1.34 -13.31
CA SER A 55 -17.76 -1.39 -12.23
C SER A 55 -19.11 -0.84 -12.69
N ASP A 56 -20.15 -1.65 -12.55
CA ASP A 56 -21.54 -1.26 -12.79
C ASP A 56 -22.23 -0.64 -11.56
N SER A 57 -21.52 -0.59 -10.42
CA SER A 57 -22.07 -0.13 -9.14
C SER A 57 -21.29 1.05 -8.57
N LYS A 58 -21.90 1.73 -7.58
CA LYS A 58 -21.25 2.77 -6.77
C LYS A 58 -20.07 2.17 -6.02
N ILE A 59 -18.88 2.72 -6.25
CA ILE A 59 -17.63 2.23 -5.66
C ILE A 59 -17.32 3.05 -4.39
N CYS A 60 -17.00 2.37 -3.29
CA CYS A 60 -16.27 3.00 -2.20
C CYS A 60 -14.77 2.76 -2.39
N GLY A 61 -13.96 3.77 -2.13
CA GLY A 61 -12.53 3.62 -2.22
C GLY A 61 -11.74 4.48 -1.27
N HIS A 62 -10.50 4.05 -1.08
CA HIS A 62 -9.48 4.70 -0.30
C HIS A 62 -8.46 5.33 -1.24
N LEU A 63 -8.31 6.66 -1.17
CA LEU A 63 -7.57 7.46 -2.13
C LEU A 63 -6.59 8.36 -1.40
N LYS A 64 -5.40 8.54 -1.98
CA LYS A 64 -4.51 9.64 -1.59
C LYS A 64 -5.19 10.96 -1.95
N LYS A 65 -4.97 12.00 -1.14
CA LYS A 65 -5.57 13.32 -1.37
C LYS A 65 -5.24 13.88 -2.76
N ASN A 66 -4.04 13.61 -3.27
CA ASN A 66 -3.58 13.98 -4.61
C ASN A 66 -4.23 13.20 -5.78
N GLN A 67 -5.00 12.14 -5.52
CA GLN A 67 -5.77 11.40 -6.53
C GLN A 67 -7.19 11.97 -6.71
N THR A 68 -7.65 12.82 -5.79
CA THR A 68 -9.00 13.41 -5.79
C THR A 68 -9.01 14.81 -6.42
N GLY A 69 -10.15 15.26 -6.95
CA GLY A 69 -10.35 16.64 -7.42
C GLY A 69 -9.56 17.05 -8.66
N ARG A 70 -8.80 16.14 -9.29
CA ARG A 70 -8.01 16.39 -10.50
C ARG A 70 -8.42 15.53 -11.69
N ALA A 71 -8.03 15.96 -12.88
CA ALA A 71 -8.19 15.14 -14.08
C ALA A 71 -7.18 13.98 -14.09
N LEU A 72 -7.67 12.77 -14.34
CA LEU A 72 -6.85 11.58 -14.56
C LEU A 72 -6.17 11.66 -15.93
N GLN A 73 -4.88 11.39 -15.96
CA GLN A 73 -3.99 11.46 -17.11
C GLN A 73 -3.88 10.08 -17.77
N ILE A 74 -4.79 9.80 -18.70
CA ILE A 74 -4.70 8.60 -19.52
C ILE A 74 -3.85 8.95 -20.75
N GLN A 75 -2.54 8.70 -20.68
CA GLN A 75 -1.73 8.77 -21.89
C GLN A 75 -2.14 7.60 -22.80
N SER A 76 -2.88 7.89 -23.88
CA SER A 76 -3.07 6.90 -24.92
C SER A 76 -1.74 6.77 -25.66
N LYS A 77 -1.01 5.67 -25.45
CA LYS A 77 -0.01 5.26 -26.44
C LYS A 77 -0.76 5.01 -27.73
N SER A 78 -0.74 5.98 -28.63
CA SER A 78 -1.20 5.78 -29.99
C SER A 78 -0.27 4.74 -30.61
N SER A 79 -0.67 3.47 -30.66
CA SER A 79 0.02 2.48 -31.48
C SER A 79 -0.37 2.74 -32.94
N TRP A 80 0.04 3.88 -33.48
CA TRP A 80 0.13 4.09 -34.92
C TRP A 80 1.44 3.48 -35.41
N VAL A 81 1.64 2.20 -35.12
CA VAL A 81 2.60 1.38 -35.86
C VAL A 81 1.78 0.76 -36.98
N GLY A 82 2.06 1.19 -38.19
CA GLY A 82 1.25 0.95 -39.38
C GLY A 82 0.86 -0.51 -39.55
N LYS A 83 -0.45 -0.77 -39.52
CA LYS A 83 -1.04 -1.98 -40.10
C LYS A 83 -1.10 -1.83 -41.62
N PHE A 84 0.05 -1.93 -42.28
CA PHE A 84 0.14 -2.19 -43.72
C PHE A 84 1.34 -3.08 -44.00
N ILE A 85 1.28 -4.35 -43.57
CA ILE A 85 1.93 -5.44 -44.30
C ILE A 85 0.88 -6.53 -44.48
N ASN A 86 0.05 -6.35 -45.51
CA ASN A 86 -0.54 -7.47 -46.22
C ASN A 86 0.52 -7.94 -47.22
N LEU A 87 1.29 -8.97 -46.87
CA LEU A 87 1.96 -9.80 -47.86
C LEU A 87 1.59 -11.25 -47.57
N ILE A 88 0.81 -11.76 -48.52
CA ILE A 88 0.22 -13.08 -48.61
C ILE A 88 1.35 -14.12 -48.64
N THR A 89 1.42 -14.99 -47.64
CA THR A 89 2.12 -16.26 -47.75
C THR A 89 1.07 -17.35 -47.83
N GLY A 90 0.91 -17.90 -49.03
CA GLY A 90 -0.05 -18.94 -49.34
C GLY A 90 0.42 -20.33 -48.88
N LEU A 91 -0.60 -21.15 -48.58
CA LEU A 91 -0.71 -22.59 -48.81
C LEU A 91 0.31 -23.54 -48.13
N THR A 92 -0.10 -24.23 -47.04
CA THR A 92 -0.55 -25.67 -47.00
C THR A 92 0.59 -26.67 -46.71
N ILE A 93 0.48 -27.78 -45.97
CA ILE A 93 -0.59 -28.75 -45.65
C ILE A 93 -0.20 -29.48 -44.34
N PHE A 94 -1.21 -30.01 -43.64
CA PHE A 94 -1.14 -31.00 -42.55
C PHE A 94 -0.28 -32.23 -42.86
N SER A 95 0.47 -32.73 -41.88
CA SER A 95 0.83 -34.16 -41.81
C SER A 95 1.04 -34.62 -40.36
N THR A 96 0.88 -35.91 -40.20
CA THR A 96 0.31 -36.67 -39.08
C THR A 96 1.25 -36.94 -37.90
N THR A 97 0.63 -37.47 -36.85
CA THR A 97 1.17 -38.01 -35.59
C THR A 97 2.35 -38.95 -35.75
N ASP A 98 3.30 -38.87 -34.82
CA ASP A 98 3.96 -40.06 -34.26
C ASP A 98 4.13 -39.90 -32.75
N ASN A 99 3.69 -40.95 -32.04
CA ASN A 99 3.89 -41.14 -30.61
C ASN A 99 5.36 -41.50 -30.37
N VAL A 100 6.06 -40.79 -29.47
CA VAL A 100 7.33 -41.26 -28.93
C VAL A 100 7.22 -41.42 -27.43
N TYR A 101 7.65 -42.61 -27.01
CA TYR A 101 7.47 -43.21 -25.70
C TYR A 101 8.25 -42.53 -24.57
N ALA A 102 7.72 -42.79 -23.38
CA ALA A 102 8.10 -42.34 -22.06
C ALA A 102 9.60 -42.43 -21.70
N LYS A 103 10.06 -41.42 -20.95
CA LYS A 103 11.11 -41.58 -19.94
C LYS A 103 10.50 -41.24 -18.57
N LYS A 104 10.35 -42.27 -17.73
CA LYS A 104 9.84 -42.19 -16.37
C LYS A 104 11.03 -41.88 -15.46
N GLU A 105 11.16 -40.64 -15.00
CA GLU A 105 12.10 -40.31 -13.92
C GLU A 105 11.36 -40.37 -12.57
N LYS A 106 11.76 -41.38 -11.81
CA LYS A 106 11.39 -41.62 -10.42
C LYS A 106 12.26 -40.70 -9.57
N PHE A 107 11.68 -39.70 -8.92
CA PHE A 107 12.34 -39.01 -7.82
C PHE A 107 11.81 -39.54 -6.49
N GLU A 108 12.75 -39.89 -5.64
CA GLU A 108 12.60 -40.74 -4.46
C GLU A 108 12.24 -39.90 -3.23
N GLN A 109 11.17 -40.31 -2.55
CA GLN A 109 10.73 -39.75 -1.28
C GLN A 109 11.65 -40.26 -0.17
N ILE A 110 12.33 -39.35 0.54
CA ILE A 110 13.00 -39.69 1.79
C ILE A 110 12.08 -39.30 2.95
N GLN A 111 11.57 -40.32 3.64
CA GLN A 111 11.24 -40.25 5.07
C GLN A 111 12.17 -41.22 5.79
N THR A 112 12.80 -40.79 6.88
CA THR A 112 12.76 -41.59 8.12
C THR A 112 13.10 -40.77 9.36
N VAL A 113 12.55 -41.29 10.44
CA VAL A 113 12.35 -40.84 11.82
C VAL A 113 13.61 -40.55 12.66
N ALA A 114 13.47 -39.69 13.66
CA ALA A 114 13.78 -40.02 15.06
C ALA A 114 13.21 -38.97 16.03
N ALA A 115 12.42 -39.43 16.99
CA ALA A 115 11.99 -38.68 18.15
C ALA A 115 13.15 -38.57 19.16
N VAL A 116 13.39 -37.37 19.72
CA VAL A 116 14.16 -37.19 20.95
C VAL A 116 13.44 -36.19 21.86
N LYS A 117 12.83 -36.79 22.89
CA LYS A 117 12.50 -36.36 24.26
C LYS A 117 12.53 -34.86 24.60
N GLU A 118 11.38 -34.42 25.13
CA GLU A 118 11.26 -33.30 26.06
C GLU A 118 12.18 -33.51 27.27
N ASP A 119 12.98 -32.49 27.60
CA ASP A 119 13.62 -32.39 28.91
C ASP A 119 13.14 -31.13 29.61
N LYS A 120 12.58 -31.33 30.80
CA LYS A 120 12.17 -30.28 31.73
C LYS A 120 13.38 -29.97 32.60
N THR A 121 14.04 -28.85 32.34
CA THR A 121 15.00 -28.29 33.29
C THR A 121 14.62 -26.88 33.66
N ASN A 122 14.15 -26.76 34.92
CA ASN A 122 14.06 -25.52 35.65
C ASN A 122 15.47 -24.90 35.72
N ILE A 123 15.67 -23.78 35.03
CA ILE A 123 16.80 -22.91 35.29
C ILE A 123 16.25 -21.64 35.91
N THR A 124 16.32 -21.62 37.25
CA THR A 124 16.26 -20.41 38.06
C THR A 124 17.48 -19.57 37.70
N ALA A 125 17.36 -18.77 36.63
CA ALA A 125 18.39 -17.83 36.23
C ALA A 125 18.19 -16.55 37.04
N SER A 126 19.07 -16.37 38.03
CA SER A 126 19.31 -15.16 38.79
C SER A 126 19.29 -13.94 37.86
N ILE A 127 18.37 -13.01 38.12
CA ILE A 127 18.37 -11.70 37.47
C ILE A 127 19.50 -10.90 38.12
N THR A 128 20.70 -11.03 37.57
CA THR A 128 21.69 -9.96 37.65
C THR A 128 21.21 -8.87 36.72
N GLU A 129 20.82 -7.73 37.32
CA GLU A 129 20.53 -6.47 36.63
C GLU A 129 21.74 -6.09 35.76
N LYS A 130 21.64 -6.46 34.48
CA LYS A 130 22.63 -6.11 33.47
C LYS A 130 22.29 -4.69 33.05
N ASP A 131 23.20 -3.76 33.35
CA ASP A 131 23.20 -2.36 32.95
C ASP A 131 22.68 -2.23 31.52
N SER A 132 21.41 -1.85 31.39
CA SER A 132 20.70 -1.85 30.13
C SER A 132 20.97 -0.53 29.44
N SER A 133 21.88 -0.53 28.47
CA SER A 133 22.08 0.61 27.58
C SER A 133 20.75 1.07 26.97
N ILE A 134 20.43 2.36 27.14
CA ILE A 134 19.25 2.99 26.54
C ILE A 134 19.65 3.48 25.16
N LEU A 135 18.85 3.11 24.16
CA LEU A 135 19.04 3.46 22.79
C LEU A 135 18.03 4.56 22.40
N SER A 136 18.51 5.70 21.90
CA SER A 136 17.66 6.84 21.52
C SER A 136 17.46 6.91 20.01
N LEU A 137 16.21 6.81 19.56
CA LEU A 137 15.77 7.05 18.19
C LEU A 137 15.18 8.45 18.09
N LYS A 138 15.66 9.26 17.15
CA LYS A 138 15.15 10.61 16.91
C LYS A 138 14.74 10.77 15.46
N GLY A 139 13.66 11.52 15.25
CA GLY A 139 13.22 11.85 13.90
C GLY A 139 12.21 12.98 13.85
N LYS A 140 11.69 13.20 12.66
CA LYS A 140 10.68 14.21 12.33
C LYS A 140 9.59 13.59 11.48
N VAL A 141 8.34 13.84 11.82
CA VAL A 141 7.16 13.44 11.07
C VAL A 141 6.62 14.65 10.31
N ILE A 142 6.43 14.50 8.99
CA ILE A 142 5.95 15.57 8.11
C ILE A 142 4.87 15.08 7.15
N ASP A 143 4.03 16.00 6.68
CA ASP A 143 3.11 15.76 5.57
C ASP A 143 3.93 15.61 4.27
N GLY A 144 3.74 14.52 3.55
CA GLY A 144 4.43 14.23 2.30
C GLY A 144 4.09 15.21 1.16
N MET A 145 2.94 15.89 1.22
CA MET A 145 2.48 16.85 0.20
C MET A 145 3.07 18.25 0.39
N ASP A 146 2.87 18.86 1.56
CA ASP A 146 3.27 20.25 1.82
C ASP A 146 4.49 20.39 2.73
N LYS A 147 5.03 19.26 3.21
CA LYS A 147 6.21 19.18 4.09
C LYS A 147 6.02 19.86 5.45
N SER A 148 4.78 20.19 5.82
CA SER A 148 4.45 20.73 7.14
C SER A 148 4.71 19.70 8.24
N PRO A 149 5.13 20.13 9.45
CA PRO A 149 5.31 19.22 10.57
C PRO A 149 3.97 18.66 11.05
N LEU A 150 3.94 17.37 11.37
CA LEU A 150 2.76 16.72 11.94
C LEU A 150 2.92 16.62 13.45
N GLN A 151 2.24 17.49 14.20
CA GLN A 151 2.20 17.44 15.66
C GLN A 151 1.26 16.35 16.16
N GLY A 152 1.67 15.58 17.16
CA GLY A 152 0.83 14.54 17.77
C GLY A 152 0.69 13.29 16.90
N ALA A 153 1.55 13.11 15.90
CA ALA A 153 1.72 11.83 15.23
C ALA A 153 2.17 10.79 16.25
N VAL A 154 1.56 9.62 16.19
CA VAL A 154 1.85 8.50 17.10
C VAL A 154 2.90 7.63 16.45
N ILE A 155 4.05 7.47 17.09
CA ILE A 155 5.10 6.55 16.67
C ILE A 155 5.08 5.37 17.64
N LYS A 156 4.84 4.16 17.12
CA LYS A 156 4.69 2.95 17.90
C LYS A 156 5.70 1.88 17.46
N LEU A 157 6.22 1.12 18.41
CA LEU A 157 7.06 -0.05 18.11
C LEU A 157 6.20 -1.33 18.12
N ASN A 158 6.22 -2.09 17.04
CA ASN A 158 5.51 -3.35 16.97
C ASN A 158 6.09 -4.34 18.00
N ASN A 159 5.22 -5.09 18.67
CA ASN A 159 5.49 -6.02 19.77
C ASN A 159 5.86 -5.42 21.15
N ILE A 160 5.82 -4.09 21.33
CA ILE A 160 6.08 -3.47 22.64
C ILE A 160 5.04 -2.38 22.93
N LYS A 161 4.61 -2.25 24.19
CA LYS A 161 3.68 -1.18 24.63
C LYS A 161 4.36 0.19 24.75
N PHE A 162 5.34 0.50 23.89
CA PHE A 162 5.96 1.82 23.87
C PHE A 162 5.46 2.60 22.65
N GLU A 163 5.02 3.81 22.92
CA GLU A 163 4.62 4.81 21.94
C GLU A 163 5.16 6.17 22.36
N THR A 164 5.42 7.03 21.40
CA THR A 164 5.74 8.44 21.64
C THR A 164 4.93 9.31 20.68
N LEU A 165 4.85 10.59 20.98
CA LEU A 165 4.17 11.58 20.16
C LEU A 165 5.18 12.57 19.59
N SER A 166 4.95 13.01 18.36
CA SER A 166 5.68 14.15 17.80
C SER A 166 5.23 15.48 18.43
N ASP A 167 6.17 16.41 18.58
CA ASP A 167 5.93 17.75 19.13
C ASP A 167 5.36 18.74 18.09
N LEU A 168 5.25 20.02 18.46
CA LEU A 168 4.78 21.11 17.60
C LEU A 168 5.59 21.27 16.29
N ASN A 169 6.85 20.85 16.30
CA ASN A 169 7.75 20.90 15.15
C ASN A 169 7.80 19.56 14.40
N GLY A 170 6.93 18.60 14.76
CA GLY A 170 6.91 17.25 14.23
C GLY A 170 8.07 16.38 14.71
N LEU A 171 8.89 16.84 15.65
CA LEU A 171 10.03 16.09 16.16
C LEU A 171 9.58 15.06 17.18
N PHE A 172 10.22 13.89 17.18
CA PHE A 172 10.02 12.88 18.19
C PHE A 172 11.35 12.33 18.67
N GLU A 173 11.36 11.89 19.92
CA GLU A 173 12.44 11.11 20.52
C GLU A 173 11.83 9.89 21.22
N PHE A 174 12.49 8.75 21.04
CA PHE A 174 12.08 7.48 21.58
C PHE A 174 13.27 6.84 22.28
N GLN A 175 13.12 6.54 23.57
CA GLN A 175 14.14 5.86 24.35
C GLN A 175 13.75 4.40 24.53
N ILE A 176 14.57 3.49 23.98
CA ILE A 176 14.31 2.06 23.96
C ILE A 176 15.42 1.37 24.75
N PRO A 177 15.12 0.62 25.81
CA PRO A 177 16.11 -0.24 26.44
C PRO A 177 16.62 -1.30 25.45
N ASP A 178 17.94 -1.46 25.30
CA ASP A 178 18.52 -2.31 24.26
C ASP A 178 18.10 -3.80 24.37
N PHE A 179 17.79 -4.29 25.58
CA PHE A 179 17.29 -5.66 25.77
C PHE A 179 15.96 -5.92 25.05
N GLN A 180 15.20 -4.88 24.70
CA GLN A 180 13.95 -5.01 23.95
C GLN A 180 14.17 -5.12 22.45
N ILE A 181 15.38 -4.84 21.97
CA ILE A 181 15.73 -4.88 20.56
C ILE A 181 16.43 -6.20 20.28
N LYS A 182 15.68 -7.12 19.65
CA LYS A 182 16.19 -8.41 19.18
C LYS A 182 17.07 -8.22 17.94
N GLU A 183 16.52 -8.45 16.75
CA GLU A 183 17.26 -8.33 15.47
C GLU A 183 16.87 -7.09 14.67
N LYS A 184 15.61 -6.66 14.80
CA LYS A 184 15.03 -5.52 14.10
C LYS A 184 13.92 -4.90 14.94
N ILE A 185 13.68 -3.61 14.71
CA ILE A 185 12.50 -2.91 15.19
C ILE A 185 11.56 -2.64 14.02
N VAL A 186 10.27 -2.64 14.29
CA VAL A 186 9.24 -2.24 13.32
C VAL A 186 8.53 -1.02 13.91
N LEU A 187 8.69 0.12 13.27
CA LEU A 187 8.04 1.37 13.62
C LEU A 187 6.75 1.49 12.80
N GLU A 188 5.65 1.75 13.47
CA GLU A 188 4.39 2.12 12.85
C GLU A 188 4.07 3.57 13.22
N VAL A 189 3.82 4.40 12.22
CA VAL A 189 3.48 5.81 12.43
C VAL A 189 2.08 6.08 11.97
N PHE A 190 1.29 6.67 12.87
CA PHE A 190 -0.12 6.96 12.66
C PHE A 190 -0.36 8.45 12.84
N TYR A 191 -1.17 9.02 11.96
CA TYR A 191 -1.71 10.36 12.14
C TYR A 191 -3.09 10.44 11.49
N VAL A 192 -4.00 11.21 12.09
CA VAL A 192 -5.41 11.24 11.66
C VAL A 192 -5.52 11.81 10.25
N GLY A 193 -6.16 11.06 9.35
CA GLY A 193 -6.32 11.46 7.94
C GLY A 193 -5.13 11.12 7.04
N PHE A 194 -4.22 10.26 7.50
CA PHE A 194 -3.04 9.81 6.77
C PHE A 194 -2.94 8.28 6.75
N ASP A 195 -2.25 7.78 5.74
CA ASP A 195 -1.88 6.36 5.68
C ASP A 195 -0.87 6.01 6.76
N VAL A 196 -1.06 4.83 7.35
CA VAL A 196 -0.10 4.25 8.29
C VAL A 196 1.15 3.87 7.51
N ILE A 197 2.30 4.33 7.97
CA ILE A 197 3.59 3.87 7.44
C ILE A 197 4.21 2.87 8.40
N THR A 198 4.84 1.84 7.85
CA THR A 198 5.55 0.81 8.61
C THR A 198 7.00 0.75 8.14
N ILE A 199 7.94 0.98 9.05
CA ILE A 199 9.39 0.99 8.76
C ILE A 199 10.05 -0.09 9.58
N THR A 200 10.86 -0.92 8.92
CA THR A 200 11.68 -1.92 9.60
C THR A 200 13.12 -1.44 9.66
N ILE A 201 13.69 -1.33 10.86
CA ILE A 201 15.09 -0.93 11.08
C ILE A 201 15.84 -2.12 11.70
N PRO A 202 16.87 -2.67 11.04
CA PRO A 202 17.75 -3.67 11.65
C PRO A 202 18.50 -3.11 12.86
N LYS A 203 18.77 -3.94 13.88
CA LYS A 203 19.51 -3.52 15.09
C LYS A 203 20.88 -2.93 14.76
N ALA A 204 21.57 -3.49 13.76
CA ALA A 204 22.88 -3.01 13.30
C ALA A 204 22.83 -1.57 12.76
N ASP A 205 21.71 -1.18 12.15
CA ASP A 205 21.55 0.13 11.50
C ASP A 205 21.02 1.19 12.47
N PHE A 206 20.74 0.83 13.72
CA PHE A 206 20.14 1.77 14.66
C PHE A 206 21.04 2.98 14.93
N HIS A 207 22.36 2.79 14.96
CA HIS A 207 23.32 3.90 15.08
C HIS A 207 23.26 4.88 13.90
N LEU A 208 22.75 4.44 12.73
CA LEU A 208 22.56 5.24 11.52
C LEU A 208 21.20 5.94 11.51
N ALA A 209 20.25 5.51 12.34
CA ALA A 209 18.91 6.09 12.46
C ALA A 209 18.89 7.44 13.21
N LYS A 210 19.92 8.26 13.01
CA LYS A 210 19.99 9.62 13.53
C LYS A 210 19.26 10.56 12.57
N ASN A 211 18.15 11.12 13.03
CA ASN A 211 17.32 12.09 12.32
C ASN A 211 16.51 11.50 11.15
N LEU A 212 15.71 10.47 11.41
CA LEU A 212 14.75 9.98 10.40
C LEU A 212 13.76 11.07 10.00
N ILE A 213 13.53 11.23 8.70
CA ILE A 213 12.41 12.01 8.18
C ILE A 213 11.33 11.03 7.74
N LEU A 214 10.17 11.10 8.39
CA LEU A 214 9.03 10.23 8.18
C LEU A 214 7.94 11.02 7.44
N GLU A 215 7.77 10.73 6.15
CA GLU A 215 6.77 11.39 5.31
C GLU A 215 5.47 10.58 5.27
N LEU A 216 4.38 11.13 5.80
CA LEU A 216 3.07 10.51 5.74
C LEU A 216 2.27 11.06 4.56
N THR A 217 1.49 10.20 3.90
CA THR A 217 0.64 10.64 2.79
C THR A 217 -0.81 10.83 3.27
N PRO A 218 -1.40 12.03 3.09
CA PRO A 218 -2.81 12.25 3.40
C PRO A 218 -3.72 11.37 2.52
N SER A 219 -4.71 10.75 3.15
CA SER A 219 -5.63 9.84 2.48
C SER A 219 -7.05 9.94 3.03
N LEU A 220 -8.01 9.51 2.21
CA LEU A 220 -9.44 9.60 2.50
C LEU A 220 -10.15 8.35 1.98
N SER A 221 -11.10 7.84 2.76
CA SER A 221 -11.99 6.74 2.37
C SER A 221 -13.41 7.24 2.17
N GLY A 222 -14.12 6.76 1.15
CA GLY A 222 -15.54 7.09 0.98
C GLY A 222 -16.13 6.71 -0.37
N GLU A 223 -17.39 7.08 -0.61
CA GLU A 223 -18.07 6.86 -1.89
C GLU A 223 -17.45 7.73 -2.99
N ILE A 224 -16.97 7.08 -4.05
CA ILE A 224 -16.34 7.70 -5.21
C ILE A 224 -17.42 8.08 -6.22
N ILE A 225 -17.41 9.34 -6.64
CA ILE A 225 -18.15 9.83 -7.80
C ILE A 225 -17.16 10.23 -8.89
N VAL A 226 -17.45 9.79 -10.11
CA VAL A 226 -16.62 10.02 -11.28
C VAL A 226 -17.28 11.02 -12.21
N SER A 227 -16.76 12.24 -12.23
CA SER A 227 -17.23 13.27 -13.14
C SER A 227 -16.59 13.09 -14.52
N LYS A 228 -17.42 12.83 -15.54
CA LYS A 228 -16.98 12.75 -16.95
C LYS A 228 -17.28 14.08 -17.64
N SER A 229 -16.25 14.76 -18.13
CA SER A 229 -16.45 15.97 -18.95
C SER A 229 -15.87 15.78 -20.35
N LYS A 230 -16.71 16.07 -21.35
CA LYS A 230 -16.30 16.16 -22.75
C LYS A 230 -16.06 17.64 -23.07
N TRP A 231 -15.01 17.94 -23.82
CA TRP A 231 -14.58 19.31 -24.08
C TRP A 231 -15.67 20.20 -24.73
N TRP A 232 -16.56 19.64 -25.56
CA TRP A 232 -17.65 20.41 -26.19
C TRP A 232 -18.82 20.76 -25.26
N LYS A 233 -19.06 20.00 -24.19
CA LYS A 233 -20.16 20.30 -23.23
C LYS A 233 -19.92 21.60 -22.44
N ARG A 234 -18.68 22.13 -22.42
CA ARG A 234 -18.36 23.42 -21.80
C ARG A 234 -18.61 24.61 -22.73
N LYS A 235 -18.45 24.46 -24.06
CA LYS A 235 -18.75 25.54 -25.02
C LYS A 235 -20.24 25.90 -25.04
N ALA A 236 -21.13 24.91 -24.90
CA ALA A 236 -22.57 25.15 -24.87
C ALA A 236 -23.08 25.93 -23.63
N LYS A 237 -22.29 26.02 -22.55
CA LYS A 237 -22.66 26.81 -21.35
C LYS A 237 -22.17 28.26 -21.39
N ASN A 238 -21.23 28.60 -22.28
CA ASN A 238 -20.71 29.95 -22.47
C ASN A 238 -21.30 30.64 -23.71
N CYS A 239 -22.32 30.05 -24.33
CA CYS A 239 -23.10 30.64 -25.39
C CYS A 239 -24.56 30.69 -24.91
N ASN A 240 -24.85 31.62 -24.01
CA ASN A 240 -26.21 32.14 -23.86
C ASN A 240 -26.12 33.66 -24.10
N PRO A 241 -26.94 34.22 -25.00
CA PRO A 241 -26.89 35.63 -25.38
C PRO A 241 -27.24 36.57 -24.22
#